data_AF-A0A8T4MED4-F1
#
_entry.id   AF-A0A8T4MED4-F1
#
_cell.length_a   1.000
_cell.length_b   1.000
_cell.length_c   1.000
_cell.angle_alpha   90.00
_cell.angle_beta   90.00
_cell.angle_gamma   90.00
#
_symmetry.space_group_name_H-M   'P 1'
#
loop_
_entity.id
_entity.type
_entity.pdbx_description
1 polymer ?
#
loop_
_entity_poly.entity_id
_entity_poly.type
_entity_poly.pdbx_seq_one_letter_code
_entity_poly.pdbx_strand_id
1 'polypeptide(L)'
;MFDPNKIKKKIPVNDFIALIRKYLPENIEDSGHTFKRLSQKQRELFTIEELSDILLKDKPFLVGIQENDNYAVFYKHQGKNLRVIIKQEIQKIKIVTFYNILEWQIPKI
;
A
#
# COMPACT_ATOMS: atom_id res chain seq x y z
N MET A 1 -5.93 8.71 22.68
CA MET A 1 -5.12 7.56 22.21
C MET A 1 -4.82 7.80 20.73
N PHE A 2 -3.56 8.06 20.37
CA PHE A 2 -3.16 8.33 18.99
C PHE A 2 -2.99 6.99 18.27
N ASP A 3 -3.83 6.70 17.28
CA ASP A 3 -3.67 5.52 16.43
C ASP A 3 -2.97 5.94 15.13
N PRO A 4 -1.65 5.72 15.01
CA PRO A 4 -0.89 6.17 13.85
C PRO A 4 -1.31 5.46 12.55
N ASN A 5 -2.06 4.35 12.65
CA ASN A 5 -2.53 3.60 11.49
C ASN A 5 -3.91 4.02 11.01
N LYS A 6 -4.59 4.90 11.75
CA LYS A 6 -5.89 5.45 11.38
C LYS A 6 -5.75 6.32 10.13
N ILE A 7 -6.71 6.18 9.21
CA ILE A 7 -6.77 7.04 8.03
C ILE A 7 -7.26 8.41 8.47
N LYS A 8 -6.40 9.41 8.26
CA LYS A 8 -6.63 10.83 8.47
C LYS A 8 -7.56 11.42 7.41
N LYS A 9 -7.28 11.12 6.15
CA LYS A 9 -8.02 11.65 5.00
C LYS A 9 -8.05 10.68 3.83
N LYS A 10 -9.14 10.73 3.06
CA LYS A 10 -9.26 10.05 1.77
C LYS A 10 -8.62 10.91 0.69
N ILE A 11 -7.96 10.28 -0.26
CA ILE A 11 -7.50 10.97 -1.47
C ILE A 11 -8.14 10.34 -2.71
N PRO A 12 -8.37 11.11 -3.78
CA PRO A 12 -8.85 10.56 -5.02
C PRO A 12 -7.88 9.50 -5.55
N VAL A 13 -8.44 8.36 -5.98
CA VAL A 13 -7.68 7.27 -6.62
C VAL A 13 -6.87 7.79 -7.80
N ASN A 14 -7.44 8.69 -8.60
CA ASN A 14 -6.77 9.25 -9.77
C ASN A 14 -5.53 10.09 -9.40
N ASP A 15 -5.60 10.87 -8.31
CA ASP A 15 -4.48 11.67 -7.82
C ASP A 15 -3.34 10.77 -7.36
N PHE A 16 -3.69 9.67 -6.69
CA PHE A 16 -2.73 8.66 -6.28
C PHE A 16 -2.07 7.98 -7.48
N ILE A 17 -2.85 7.56 -8.49
CA ILE A 17 -2.31 6.96 -9.72
C ILE A 17 -1.37 7.95 -10.44
N ALA A 18 -1.77 9.22 -10.54
CA ALA A 18 -0.95 10.26 -11.13
C ALA A 18 0.35 10.50 -10.36
N LEU A 19 0.33 10.34 -9.03
CA LEU A 19 1.50 10.41 -8.17
C LEU A 19 2.43 9.22 -8.40
N ILE A 20 1.90 7.99 -8.35
CA ILE A 20 2.69 6.77 -8.48
C ILE A 20 3.31 6.64 -9.87
N ARG A 21 2.61 7.05 -10.93
CA ARG A 21 3.13 7.02 -12.31
C ARG A 21 4.33 7.93 -12.56
N LYS A 22 4.64 8.86 -11.64
CA LYS A 22 5.87 9.67 -11.72
C LYS A 22 7.11 8.89 -11.31
N TYR A 23 6.94 7.75 -10.65
CA TYR A 23 8.03 6.90 -10.18
C TYR A 23 8.23 5.73 -11.15
N LEU A 24 9.50 5.39 -11.38
CA LEU A 24 9.88 4.18 -12.09
C LEU A 24 9.77 2.96 -11.16
N PRO A 25 9.58 1.74 -11.68
CA PRO A 25 9.54 0.52 -10.86
C PRO A 25 10.77 0.35 -9.95
N GLU A 26 11.95 0.78 -10.43
CA GLU A 26 13.22 0.77 -9.68
C GLU A 26 13.23 1.72 -8.47
N ASN A 27 12.34 2.70 -8.43
CA ASN A 27 12.20 3.63 -7.31
C ASN A 27 11.26 3.08 -6.22
N ILE A 28 10.70 1.89 -6.38
CA ILE A 28 9.84 1.22 -5.41
C ILE A 28 10.67 0.19 -4.65
N GLU A 29 10.95 0.49 -3.37
CA GLU A 29 11.78 -0.35 -2.49
C GLU A 29 10.96 -0.88 -1.32
N ASP A 30 11.35 -2.03 -0.74
CA ASP A 30 10.77 -2.49 0.50
C ASP A 30 11.49 -1.86 1.70
N SER A 31 10.81 -1.82 2.85
CA SER A 31 11.41 -1.23 4.03
C SER A 31 12.55 -2.04 4.67
N GLY A 32 12.93 -3.21 4.14
CA GLY A 32 13.89 -4.15 4.74
C GLY A 32 13.38 -4.81 6.03
N HIS A 33 12.50 -4.11 6.76
CA HIS A 33 11.75 -4.57 7.92
C HIS A 33 10.36 -5.12 7.54
N THR A 34 9.86 -4.79 6.35
CA THR A 34 8.53 -5.17 5.87
C THR A 34 8.37 -6.68 5.80
N PHE A 35 9.32 -7.36 5.16
CA PHE A 35 9.30 -8.81 5.07
C PHE A 35 9.61 -9.47 6.41
N LYS A 36 10.44 -8.88 7.28
CA LYS A 36 10.84 -9.49 8.57
C LYS A 36 9.67 -9.80 9.51
N ARG A 37 8.57 -9.05 9.44
CA ARG A 37 7.36 -9.27 10.27
C ARG A 37 6.26 -10.10 9.60
N LEU A 38 6.39 -10.42 8.32
CA LEU A 38 5.43 -11.28 7.63
C LEU A 38 5.62 -12.73 8.09
N SER A 39 4.52 -13.45 8.30
CA SER A 39 4.59 -14.91 8.43
C SER A 39 5.17 -15.49 7.15
N GLN A 40 5.86 -16.62 7.24
CA GLN A 40 6.49 -17.29 6.09
C GLN A 40 5.51 -17.47 4.91
N LYS A 41 4.23 -17.77 5.21
CA LYS A 41 3.15 -17.88 4.21
C LYS A 41 2.82 -16.59 3.45
N GLN A 42 2.99 -15.41 4.06
CA GLN A 42 2.77 -14.12 3.37
C GLN A 42 3.99 -13.71 2.54
N ARG A 43 5.21 -14.12 2.94
CA ARG A 43 6.42 -13.92 2.12
C ARG A 43 6.42 -14.76 0.84
N GLU A 44 5.83 -15.96 0.90
CA GLU A 44 5.76 -16.86 -0.25
C GLU A 44 4.72 -16.44 -1.31
N LEU A 45 3.78 -15.56 -0.96
CA LEU A 45 2.67 -15.18 -1.84
C LEU A 45 2.83 -13.84 -2.56
N PHE A 46 3.74 -12.97 -2.13
CA PHE A 46 3.94 -11.66 -2.76
C PHE A 46 5.41 -11.29 -2.75
N THR A 47 6.02 -11.23 -3.93
CA THR A 47 7.36 -10.67 -4.11
C THR A 47 7.28 -9.14 -4.17
N ILE A 48 8.41 -8.45 -3.96
CA ILE A 48 8.47 -6.99 -4.16
C ILE A 48 8.10 -6.61 -5.60
N GLU A 49 8.51 -7.43 -6.58
CA GLU A 49 8.19 -7.24 -7.98
C GLU A 49 6.67 -7.28 -8.20
N GLU A 50 6.00 -8.25 -7.59
CA GLU A 50 4.54 -8.40 -7.67
C GLU A 50 3.80 -7.23 -7.01
N LEU A 51 4.28 -6.75 -5.85
CA LEU A 51 3.71 -5.57 -5.21
C LEU A 51 3.95 -4.29 -6.00
N SER A 52 5.12 -4.12 -6.59
CA SER A 52 5.42 -3.00 -7.48
C SER A 52 4.53 -3.03 -8.72
N ASP A 53 4.31 -4.22 -9.29
CA ASP A 53 3.38 -4.41 -10.39
C ASP A 53 1.94 -4.08 -9.99
N ILE A 54 1.46 -4.53 -8.83
CA ILE A 54 0.13 -4.16 -8.32
C ILE A 54 0.04 -2.64 -8.12
N LEU A 55 1.06 -2.00 -7.55
CA LEU A 55 1.06 -0.55 -7.32
C LEU A 55 0.98 0.26 -8.62
N LEU A 56 1.69 -0.20 -9.66
CA LEU A 56 1.83 0.52 -10.93
C LEU A 56 0.75 0.18 -11.96
N LYS A 57 0.31 -1.08 -12.01
CA LYS A 57 -0.61 -1.62 -13.03
C LYS A 57 -2.04 -1.73 -12.54
N ASP A 58 -2.26 -2.16 -11.29
CA ASP A 58 -3.62 -2.31 -10.77
C ASP A 58 -4.22 -0.97 -10.35
N LYS A 59 -5.54 -0.86 -10.49
CA LYS A 59 -6.29 0.30 -10.03
C LYS A 59 -6.73 0.08 -8.57
N PRO A 60 -6.25 0.88 -7.61
CA PRO A 60 -6.78 0.80 -6.26
C PRO A 60 -8.23 1.28 -6.22
N PHE A 61 -9.04 0.67 -5.37
CA PHE A 61 -10.44 1.09 -5.21
C PHE A 61 -10.60 2.15 -4.11
N LEU A 62 -9.64 2.23 -3.19
CA LEU A 62 -9.62 3.22 -2.11
C LEU A 62 -8.19 3.62 -1.80
N VAL A 63 -7.96 4.90 -1.55
CA VAL A 63 -6.69 5.42 -1.07
C VAL A 63 -6.93 6.42 0.05
N GLY A 64 -6.18 6.28 1.13
CA GLY A 64 -6.20 7.20 2.25
C GLY A 64 -4.80 7.50 2.74
N ILE A 65 -4.64 8.62 3.43
CA ILE A 65 -3.41 9.01 4.13
C ILE A 65 -3.62 8.76 5.61
N GLN A 66 -2.67 8.08 6.23
CA GLN A 66 -2.64 7.78 7.66
C GLN A 66 -2.17 8.99 8.47
N GLU A 67 -2.38 8.96 9.79
CA GLU A 67 -1.90 10.02 10.71
C GLU A 67 -0.37 10.19 10.70
N ASN A 68 0.37 9.15 10.29
CA ASN A 68 1.84 9.17 10.12
C ASN A 68 2.30 9.54 8.69
N ASP A 69 1.42 10.14 7.89
CA ASP A 69 1.65 10.56 6.49
C ASP A 69 1.99 9.41 5.51
N ASN A 70 1.80 8.16 5.92
CA ASN A 70 1.85 7.03 5.01
C ASN A 70 0.54 6.93 4.20
N TYR A 71 0.64 6.46 2.97
CA TYR A 71 -0.51 6.14 2.15
C TYR A 71 -0.97 4.71 2.45
N ALA A 72 -2.23 4.57 2.85
CA ALA A 72 -2.95 3.31 2.90
C ALA A 72 -3.74 3.13 1.60
N VAL A 73 -3.29 2.20 0.79
CA VAL A 73 -3.81 1.93 -0.55
C VAL A 73 -4.53 0.57 -0.52
N PHE A 74 -5.71 0.50 -1.11
CA PHE A 74 -6.53 -0.70 -1.08
C PHE A 74 -6.81 -1.20 -2.49
N TYR A 75 -6.46 -2.46 -2.72
CA TYR A 75 -6.56 -3.14 -4.01
C TYR A 75 -7.47 -4.36 -3.90
N LYS A 76 -8.11 -4.72 -5.00
CA LYS A 76 -8.82 -5.99 -5.12
C LYS A 76 -7.99 -6.91 -6.02
N HIS A 77 -7.26 -7.82 -5.42
CA HIS A 77 -6.33 -8.72 -6.11
C HIS A 77 -6.73 -10.17 -5.87
N GLN A 78 -6.91 -10.95 -6.94
CA GLN A 78 -7.33 -12.37 -6.89
C GLN A 78 -8.57 -12.63 -5.99
N GLY A 79 -9.55 -11.72 -6.04
CA GLY A 79 -10.78 -11.84 -5.24
C GLY A 79 -10.64 -11.52 -3.75
N LYS A 80 -9.44 -11.10 -3.29
CA LYS A 80 -9.18 -10.65 -1.92
C LYS A 80 -8.94 -9.15 -1.88
N ASN A 81 -9.26 -8.53 -0.74
CA ASN A 81 -8.92 -7.13 -0.50
C ASN A 81 -7.52 -7.06 0.09
N LEU A 82 -6.63 -6.37 -0.61
CA LEU A 82 -5.25 -6.17 -0.21
C LEU A 82 -5.08 -4.73 0.26
N ARG A 83 -4.57 -4.55 1.48
CA ARG A 83 -4.15 -3.24 1.97
C ARG A 83 -2.63 -3.17 1.87
N VAL A 84 -2.15 -2.15 1.17
CA VAL A 84 -0.73 -1.83 1.03
C VAL A 84 -0.50 -0.48 1.71
N ILE A 85 0.45 -0.43 2.64
CA ILE A 85 0.90 0.80 3.27
C ILE A 85 2.23 1.18 2.64
N ILE A 86 2.26 2.34 2.00
CA ILE A 86 3.45 2.89 1.39
C ILE A 86 3.80 4.22 2.02
N LYS A 87 5.09 4.49 2.12
CA LYS A 87 5.64 5.77 2.50
C LYS A 87 6.20 6.43 1.24
N GLN A 88 5.74 7.63 0.97
CA GLN A 88 6.30 8.44 -0.11
C GLN A 88 7.55 9.15 0.40
N GLU A 89 8.66 9.02 -0.31
CA GLU A 89 9.88 9.80 -0.12
C GLU A 89 10.17 10.60 -1.40
N ILE A 90 11.12 11.55 -1.33
CA ILE A 90 11.34 12.56 -2.37
C ILE A 90 11.59 11.92 -3.75
N GLN A 91 12.33 10.80 -3.79
CA GLN A 91 12.70 10.12 -5.04
C GLN A 91 12.24 8.66 -5.09
N LYS A 92 11.67 8.14 -4.01
CA LYS A 92 11.36 6.72 -3.86
C LYS A 92 10.03 6.49 -3.18
N ILE A 93 9.42 5.36 -3.46
CA ILE A 93 8.25 4.84 -2.76
C ILE A 93 8.71 3.64 -1.94
N LYS A 94 8.42 3.67 -0.65
CA LYS A 94 8.82 2.60 0.25
C LYS A 94 7.61 1.81 0.70
N ILE A 95 7.56 0.52 0.40
CA ILE A 95 6.48 -0.36 0.87
C ILE A 95 6.76 -0.71 2.33
N VAL A 96 5.97 -0.13 3.24
CA VAL A 96 6.13 -0.28 4.69
C VAL A 96 5.54 -1.60 5.17
N THR A 97 4.35 -1.94 4.71
CA THR A 97 3.68 -3.22 5.03
C THR A 97 2.54 -3.49 4.08
N PHE A 98 2.14 -4.75 3.95
CA PHE A 98 0.95 -5.14 3.22
C PHE A 98 0.30 -6.34 3.92
N TYR A 99 -1.02 -6.46 3.78
CA TYR A 99 -1.76 -7.61 4.29
C TYR A 99 -3.15 -7.67 3.66
N ASN A 100 -3.68 -8.88 3.58
CA ASN A 100 -5.07 -9.08 3.18
C ASN A 100 -6.00 -8.63 4.31
N ILE A 101 -7.09 -7.98 3.94
CA ILE A 101 -8.13 -7.52 4.84
C ILE A 101 -9.48 -8.09 4.43
N LEU A 102 -10.39 -8.20 5.39
CA LEU A 102 -11.78 -8.54 5.16
C LEU A 102 -12.57 -7.28 4.77
N GLU A 103 -13.74 -7.45 4.14
CA GLU A 103 -14.57 -6.33 3.67
C GLU A 103 -14.96 -5.37 4.81
N TRP A 104 -15.25 -5.89 6.00
CA TRP A 104 -15.61 -5.07 7.17
C TRP A 104 -14.44 -4.24 7.72
N GLN A 105 -13.20 -4.56 7.35
CA GLN A 105 -12.01 -3.79 7.72
C GLN A 105 -11.72 -2.65 6.74
N ILE A 106 -12.45 -2.57 5.62
CA ILE A 106 -12.34 -1.46 4.69
C ILE A 106 -12.96 -0.23 5.37
N PRO A 107 -12.20 0.87 5.53
CA PRO A 107 -12.71 2.06 6.20
C PRO A 107 -13.84 2.68 5.37
N LYS A 108 -14.98 2.90 6.03
CA LYS A 108 -16.13 3.64 5.51
C LYS A 108 -15.89 5.14 5.73
N ILE A 109 -15.05 5.72 4.87
CA ILE A 109 -14.67 7.14 4.84
C ILE A 109 -15.25 7.84 3.62
#